data_AF-A0A4Y8C724-F1
#
_entry.id   AF-A0A4Y8C724-F1
#
_cell.length_a   1.000
_cell.length_b   1.000
_cell.length_c   1.000
_cell.angle_alpha   90.00
_cell.angle_beta   90.00
_cell.angle_gamma   90.00
#
_symmetry.space_group_name_H-M   'P 1'
#
loop_
_entity.id
_entity.type
_entity.pdbx_description
1 polymer ?
#
loop_
_entity_poly.entity_id
_entity_poly.type
_entity_poly.pdbx_seq_one_letter_code
_entity_poly.pdbx_strand_id
1 'polypeptide(L)'
;RILFLKLIESNLVRFNDDKNLKFLNFKKIPDFDKLSELFFEVLAKEKSTRKKSEFAYLPYLNSSLFEKQSIENTLEISSLSNDLKL
;
A
#
# COMPACT_ATOMS: atom_id res chain seq x y z
N ARG A 1 4.43 -1.98 -8.33
CA ARG A 1 3.86 -1.35 -7.11
C ARG A 1 4.80 -1.39 -5.91
N ILE A 2 5.35 -2.55 -5.50
CA ILE A 2 6.26 -2.66 -4.33
C ILE A 2 7.49 -1.75 -4.40
N LEU A 3 8.21 -1.75 -5.53
CA LEU A 3 9.37 -0.85 -5.71
C LEU A 3 8.98 0.62 -5.50
N PHE A 4 7.80 1.02 -5.99
CA PHE A 4 7.28 2.37 -5.81
C PHE A 4 6.95 2.67 -4.34
N LEU A 5 6.38 1.72 -3.59
CA LEU A 5 6.21 1.86 -2.14
C LEU A 5 7.54 2.11 -1.45
N LYS A 6 8.60 1.40 -1.83
CA LYS A 6 9.92 1.56 -1.23
C LYS A 6 10.53 2.94 -1.50
N LEU A 7 10.28 3.50 -2.69
CA LEU A 7 10.66 4.87 -3.03
C LEU A 7 9.87 5.89 -2.19
N ILE A 8 8.55 5.72 -2.04
CA ILE A 8 7.73 6.59 -1.17
C ILE A 8 8.22 6.54 0.27
N GLU A 9 8.41 5.34 0.82
CA GLU A 9 8.89 5.15 2.19
C GLU A 9 10.23 5.86 2.40
N SER A 10 11.18 5.65 1.50
CA SER A 10 12.51 6.28 1.58
C SER A 10 12.40 7.80 1.57
N ASN A 11 11.54 8.36 0.72
CA ASN A 11 11.31 9.81 0.67
C ASN A 11 10.62 10.33 1.93
N LEU A 12 9.57 9.65 2.42
CA LEU A 12 8.86 10.04 3.65
C LEU A 12 9.81 10.08 4.86
N VAL A 13 10.61 9.05 5.05
CA VAL A 13 11.59 9.00 6.14
C VAL A 13 12.62 10.12 5.97
N ARG A 14 13.16 10.31 4.75
CA ARG A 14 14.20 11.31 4.49
C ARG A 14 13.72 12.76 4.72
N PHE A 15 12.52 13.10 4.25
CA PHE A 15 12.03 14.48 4.33
C PHE A 15 11.53 14.88 5.72
N ASN A 16 11.13 13.92 6.55
CA ASN A 16 10.63 14.19 7.90
C ASN A 16 11.63 13.83 9.01
N ASP A 17 12.79 13.26 8.64
CA ASP A 17 13.79 12.69 9.55
C ASP A 17 13.19 11.74 10.62
N ASP A 18 12.12 11.02 10.25
CA ASP A 18 11.37 10.15 11.16
C ASP A 18 11.34 8.71 10.64
N LYS A 19 12.04 7.82 11.35
CA LYS A 19 12.08 6.39 11.05
C LYS A 19 10.75 5.68 11.30
N ASN A 20 9.85 6.25 12.10
CA ASN A 20 8.53 5.67 12.37
C ASN A 20 7.60 5.73 11.15
N LEU A 21 7.94 6.52 10.14
CA LEU A 21 7.22 6.57 8.86
C LEU A 21 7.52 5.37 7.94
N LYS A 22 8.41 4.46 8.35
CA LYS A 22 8.59 3.16 7.69
C LYS A 22 7.31 2.34 7.80
N PHE A 23 6.69 2.07 6.67
CA PHE A 23 5.38 1.41 6.59
C PHE A 23 5.42 0.11 5.80
N LEU A 24 6.45 -0.13 4.99
CA LEU A 24 6.62 -1.35 4.20
C LEU A 24 7.34 -2.41 5.04
N ASN A 25 6.62 -2.96 6.01
CA ASN A 25 7.10 -4.02 6.91
C ASN A 25 5.93 -4.87 7.44
N PHE A 26 6.23 -6.07 7.92
CA PHE A 26 5.23 -7.04 8.40
C PHE A 26 4.44 -6.58 9.62
N LYS A 27 4.90 -5.58 10.38
CA LYS A 27 4.10 -5.02 11.49
C LYS A 27 2.94 -4.17 10.97
N LYS A 28 3.10 -3.53 9.80
CA LYS A 28 2.12 -2.63 9.19
C LYS A 28 1.33 -3.29 8.06
N ILE A 29 1.97 -4.17 7.31
CA ILE A 29 1.40 -4.93 6.20
C ILE A 29 1.66 -6.41 6.49
N PRO A 30 0.86 -7.02 7.37
CA PRO A 30 1.10 -8.39 7.85
C PRO A 30 0.79 -9.46 6.79
N ASP A 31 -0.09 -9.15 5.84
CA ASP A 31 -0.65 -10.10 4.89
C ASP A 31 -0.96 -9.45 3.53
N PHE A 32 -1.34 -10.30 2.57
CA PHE A 32 -1.71 -9.88 1.24
C PHE A 32 -3.02 -9.08 1.20
N ASP A 33 -3.93 -9.27 2.17
CA ASP A 33 -5.15 -8.48 2.30
C ASP A 33 -4.81 -7.01 2.58
N LYS A 34 -3.92 -6.76 3.55
CA LYS A 34 -3.47 -5.42 3.90
C LYS A 34 -2.67 -4.78 2.78
N LEU A 35 -1.90 -5.58 2.03
CA LEU A 35 -1.20 -5.10 0.85
C LEU A 35 -2.18 -4.68 -0.26
N SER A 36 -3.24 -5.46 -0.46
CA SER A 36 -4.31 -5.16 -1.42
C SER A 36 -5.07 -3.88 -1.03
N GLU A 37 -5.44 -3.73 0.25
CA GLU A 37 -6.03 -2.50 0.79
C GLU A 37 -5.14 -1.28 0.50
N LEU A 38 -3.83 -1.39 0.79
CA LEU A 38 -2.89 -0.30 0.55
C LEU A 38 -2.83 0.11 -0.92
N PHE A 39 -2.87 -0.84 -1.85
CA PHE A 39 -2.85 -0.53 -3.28
C PHE A 39 -4.13 0.15 -3.75
N PHE A 40 -5.29 -0.46 -3.48
CA PHE A 40 -6.54 -0.10 -4.16
C PHE A 40 -7.45 0.83 -3.35
N GLU A 41 -7.35 0.78 -2.02
CA GLU A 41 -8.22 1.57 -1.14
C GLU A 41 -7.50 2.81 -0.58
N VAL A 42 -6.16 2.81 -0.58
CA VAL A 42 -5.36 3.95 -0.12
C VAL A 42 -4.72 4.67 -1.31
N LEU A 43 -3.77 4.04 -2.00
CA LEU A 43 -2.94 4.74 -2.98
C LEU A 43 -3.65 5.09 -4.29
N ALA A 44 -4.71 4.34 -4.63
CA ALA A 44 -5.56 4.56 -5.80
C ALA A 44 -6.77 5.48 -5.55
N LYS A 45 -6.97 5.99 -4.33
CA LYS A 45 -8.13 6.84 -3.99
C LYS A 45 -7.73 8.19 -3.41
N GLU A 46 -8.52 9.21 -3.73
CA GLU A 46 -8.42 10.53 -3.10
C GLU A 46 -8.65 10.47 -1.60
N LYS A 47 -7.95 11.30 -0.82
CA LYS A 47 -8.03 11.27 0.66
C LYS A 47 -9.45 11.45 1.20
N SER A 48 -10.27 12.25 0.52
CA SER A 48 -11.67 12.54 0.88
C SER A 48 -12.60 11.33 0.73
N THR A 49 -12.26 10.35 -0.12
CA THR A 49 -13.11 9.19 -0.42
C THR A 49 -12.67 7.92 0.30
N ARG A 50 -11.55 7.97 1.04
CA ARG A 50 -11.00 6.83 1.78
C ARG A 50 -11.80 6.54 3.04
N LYS A 51 -11.91 5.24 3.36
CA LYS A 51 -12.27 4.80 4.70
C LYS A 51 -11.14 5.15 5.68
N LYS A 52 -11.46 5.23 6.97
CA LYS A 52 -10.48 5.48 8.02
C LYS A 52 -9.44 4.34 8.04
N SER A 53 -8.17 4.68 7.84
CA SER A 53 -7.06 3.74 7.78
C SER A 53 -5.83 4.33 8.47
N GLU A 54 -4.97 3.48 9.03
CA GLU A 54 -3.69 3.91 9.60
C GLU A 54 -2.74 4.51 8.55
N PHE A 55 -3.01 4.24 7.27
CA PHE A 55 -2.26 4.76 6.13
C PHE A 55 -2.82 6.09 5.59
N ALA A 56 -3.71 6.77 6.31
CA ALA A 56 -4.33 8.03 5.88
C ALA A 56 -3.33 9.15 5.56
N TYR A 57 -2.13 9.11 6.18
CA TYR A 57 -1.05 10.06 5.92
C TYR A 57 -0.41 9.88 4.52
N LEU A 58 -0.56 8.71 3.89
CA LEU A 58 0.00 8.45 2.56
C LEU A 58 -0.73 9.24 1.47
N PRO A 59 -0.03 9.67 0.40
CA PRO A 59 -0.62 10.46 -0.67
C PRO A 59 -1.59 9.64 -1.54
N TYR A 60 -2.42 10.35 -2.30
CA TYR A 60 -3.08 9.77 -3.48
C TYR A 60 -2.11 9.89 -4.65
N LEU A 61 -1.92 8.81 -5.42
CA LEU A 61 -0.88 8.79 -6.45
C LEU A 61 -1.39 9.11 -7.86
N ASN A 62 -2.72 9.19 -8.07
CA ASN A 62 -3.36 9.43 -9.36
C ASN A 62 -2.64 8.75 -10.54
N SER A 63 -2.33 7.47 -10.35
CA SER A 63 -1.44 6.73 -11.23
C SER A 63 -2.11 5.43 -11.64
N SER A 64 -2.14 5.19 -12.95
CA SER A 64 -2.56 3.91 -13.54
C SER A 64 -1.80 2.71 -12.98
N LEU A 65 -0.63 2.95 -12.37
CA LEU A 65 0.11 1.92 -11.66
C LEU A 65 -0.70 1.32 -10.50
N PHE A 66 -1.60 2.05 -9.86
CA PHE A 66 -2.40 1.59 -8.70
C PHE A 66 -3.89 1.41 -9.00
N GLU A 67 -4.35 1.79 -10.20
CA GLU A 67 -5.69 1.46 -10.66
C GLU A 67 -5.85 -0.06 -10.79
N LYS A 68 -6.99 -0.59 -10.34
CA LYS A 68 -7.30 -2.01 -10.42
C LYS A 68 -7.59 -2.38 -11.86
N GLN A 69 -6.80 -3.29 -12.42
CA GLN A 69 -6.98 -3.79 -13.79
C GLN A 69 -7.92 -5.00 -13.82
N SER A 70 -8.54 -5.27 -14.96
CA SER A 70 -9.50 -6.38 -15.11
C SER A 70 -8.93 -7.73 -14.69
N ILE A 71 -7.65 -8.01 -14.98
CA ILE A 71 -6.98 -9.26 -14.59
C ILE A 71 -6.86 -9.43 -13.06
N GLU A 72 -6.77 -8.31 -12.33
CA GLU A 72 -6.69 -8.28 -10.86
C GLU A 72 -8.06 -8.50 -10.21
N ASN A 73 -9.15 -8.58 -10.98
CA ASN A 73 -10.44 -9.09 -10.53
C ASN A 73 -10.57 -10.61 -10.72
N THR A 74 -9.79 -11.20 -11.62
CA THR A 74 -9.74 -12.65 -11.83
C THR A 74 -8.81 -13.32 -10.81
N LEU A 75 -7.69 -12.67 -10.51
CA LEU A 75 -6.68 -13.10 -9.55
C LEU A 75 -6.41 -11.96 -8.58
N GLU A 76 -7.11 -11.98 -7.45
CA GLU A 76 -6.96 -10.94 -6.43
C GLU A 76 -5.69 -11.17 -5.59
N ILE A 77 -5.01 -10.09 -5.20
CA ILE A 77 -3.83 -10.17 -4.32
C ILE A 77 -4.23 -10.77 -2.96
N SER A 78 -5.40 -10.43 -2.45
CA SER A 78 -6.00 -10.95 -1.21
C SER A 78 -6.18 -12.47 -1.20
N SER A 79 -6.23 -13.14 -2.35
CA SER A 79 -6.39 -14.60 -2.41
C SER A 79 -5.07 -15.37 -2.33
N LEU A 80 -3.92 -14.67 -2.28
CA LEU A 80 -2.60 -15.30 -2.15
C LEU A 80 -2.40 -15.85 -0.73
N SER A 81 -1.73 -17.00 -0.60
CA SER A 81 -1.47 -17.64 0.70
C SER A 81 -0.45 -16.86 1.52
N ASN A 82 -0.80 -16.58 2.78
CA ASN A 82 0.07 -15.96 3.78
C ASN A 82 1.01 -16.97 4.48
N ASP A 83 0.94 -18.26 4.13
CA ASP A 83 1.55 -19.35 4.90
C ASP A 83 3.05 -19.55 4.64
N LEU A 84 3.60 -18.82 3.66
CA LEU A 84 5.04 -18.74 3.41
C LEU A 84 5.71 -17.95 4.55
N LYS A 85 6.03 -18.66 5.62
CA LYS A 85 6.95 -18.18 6.67
C LYS A 85 8.37 -18.15 6.10
N LEU A 86 8.91 -16.94 5.93
CA LEU A 86 10.31 -16.69 5.59
C LEU A 86 11.23 -16.99 6.78
#